data_AF-A0A928WKF3-F1
#
_entry.id   AF-A0A928WKF3-F1
#
_cell.length_a   1.000
_cell.length_b   1.000
_cell.length_c   1.000
_cell.angle_alpha   90.00
_cell.angle_beta   90.00
_cell.angle_gamma   90.00
#
_symmetry.space_group_name_H-M   'P 1'
#
loop_
_entity.id
_entity.type
_entity.pdbx_description
1 polymer ?
#
loop_
_entity_poly.entity_id
_entity_poly.type
_entity_poly.pdbx_seq_one_letter_code
_entity_poly.pdbx_strand_id
1 'polypeptide(L)' 'MQKPNKEKNYFLQYLSLAPVLAVVSVIIAFSTWLIFNYFFPDLLFHPMP' A
#
# COMPACT_ATOMS: atom_id res chain seq x y z
N MET A 1 -16.94 -30.44 -11.00
CA MET A 1 -16.49 -29.10 -11.47
C MET A 1 -16.94 -28.05 -10.46
N GLN A 2 -16.01 -27.40 -9.75
CA GLN A 2 -16.35 -26.26 -8.90
C GLN A 2 -16.78 -25.09 -9.81
N LYS A 3 -17.93 -24.47 -9.53
CA LYS A 3 -18.38 -23.29 -10.28
C LYS A 3 -17.43 -22.12 -9.97
N PRO A 4 -16.92 -21.40 -10.98
CA PRO A 4 -16.10 -20.23 -10.74
C PRO A 4 -16.92 -19.18 -9.97
N ASN A 5 -16.38 -18.70 -8.85
CA ASN A 5 -16.99 -17.66 -8.01
C ASN A 5 -16.85 -16.29 -8.70
N LYS A 6 -17.78 -15.96 -9.59
CA LYS A 6 -17.78 -14.71 -10.38
C LYS A 6 -17.73 -13.45 -9.51
N GLU A 7 -18.43 -13.45 -8.37
CA GLU A 7 -18.43 -12.34 -7.41
C GLU A 7 -17.02 -11.99 -6.90
N LYS A 8 -16.21 -13.01 -6.58
CA LYS A 8 -14.83 -12.81 -6.14
C LYS A 8 -13.97 -12.18 -7.25
N ASN A 9 -14.20 -12.58 -8.50
CA ASN A 9 -13.45 -12.05 -9.64
C ASN A 9 -13.79 -10.58 -9.91
N TYR A 10 -15.07 -10.19 -9.82
CA TYR A 10 -15.46 -8.78 -9.95
C TYR A 10 -14.89 -7.92 -8.84
N PHE A 11 -14.86 -8.44 -7.61
CA PHE A 11 -14.21 -7.76 -6.49
C PHE A 11 -12.72 -7.54 -6.72
N LEU A 12 -11.99 -8.57 -7.16
CA LEU A 12 -10.56 -8.44 -7.50
C LEU A 12 -10.34 -7.50 -8.68
N GLN A 13 -11.22 -7.51 -9.68
CA GLN A 13 -11.16 -6.58 -10.81
C GLN A 13 -11.34 -5.13 -10.37
N TYR A 14 -12.27 -4.87 -9.43
CA TYR A 14 -12.44 -3.57 -8.82
C TYR A 14 -11.19 -3.12 -8.05
N LEU A 15 -10.59 -4.01 -7.24
CA LEU A 15 -9.35 -3.71 -6.52
C LEU A 15 -8.17 -3.41 -7.45
N SER A 16 -8.14 -4.03 -8.63
CA SER A 16 -7.12 -3.80 -9.66
C SER A 16 -7.34 -2.54 -10.50
N LEU A 17 -8.42 -1.78 -10.28
CA LEU A 17 -8.61 -0.51 -10.98
C LEU A 17 -7.50 0.48 -10.60
N ALA A 18 -6.95 1.18 -11.59
CA ALA A 18 -5.89 2.17 -11.40
C ALA A 18 -6.15 3.16 -10.25
N PRO A 19 -7.35 3.79 -10.11
CA PRO A 19 -7.60 4.69 -8.99
C PRO A 19 -7.60 3.99 -7.62
N VAL A 20 -8.06 2.74 -7.55
CA VAL A 20 -8.09 1.97 -6.29
C VAL A 20 -6.68 1.59 -5.88
N LEU A 21 -5.87 1.09 -6.82
CA LEU A 21 -4.46 0.79 -6.59
C LEU A 21 -3.65 2.03 -6.23
N ALA A 22 -3.94 3.19 -6.82
CA ALA A 22 -3.27 4.44 -6.48
C ALA A 22 -3.50 4.81 -5.01
N VAL A 23 -4.74 4.72 -4.52
CA VAL A 23 -5.06 4.97 -3.11
C VAL A 23 -4.36 3.98 -2.19
N VAL A 24 -4.41 2.67 -2.52
CA VAL A 24 -3.72 1.63 -1.73
C VAL A 24 -2.21 1.89 -1.69
N SER A 25 -1.60 2.28 -2.81
CA SER A 25 -0.18 2.59 -2.90
C SER A 25 0.20 3.79 -2.03
N VAL A 26 -0.61 4.86 -2.04
CA VAL A 26 -0.38 6.05 -1.19
C VAL A 26 -0.52 5.69 0.29
N ILE A 27 -1.50 4.86 0.66
CA ILE A 27 -1.65 4.40 2.04
C ILE A 27 -0.41 3.63 2.49
N ILE A 28 0.09 2.71 1.66
CA ILE A 28 1.30 1.94 1.98
C ILE A 28 2.51 2.87 2.12
N ALA A 29 2.76 3.73 1.13
CA ALA A 29 3.89 4.66 1.13
C ALA A 29 3.85 5.59 2.34
N PHE A 30 2.68 6.16 2.66
CA PHE A 30 2.51 7.04 3.81
C PHE A 30 2.69 6.30 5.13
N SER A 31 2.16 5.08 5.25
CA SER A 31 2.32 4.26 6.45
C SER A 31 3.78 3.90 6.69
N THR A 32 4.51 3.53 5.64
CA THR A 32 5.96 3.29 5.72
C THR A 32 6.71 4.56 6.14
N TRP A 33 6.41 5.70 5.52
CA TRP A 33 7.01 6.98 5.87
C TRP A 33 6.72 7.38 7.33
N LEU A 34 5.47 7.23 7.77
CA LEU A 34 5.05 7.54 9.15
C LEU A 34 5.79 6.67 10.17
N ILE A 35 5.86 5.36 9.94
CA ILE A 35 6.55 4.44 10.84
C ILE A 35 8.04 4.77 10.87
N PHE A 36 8.66 5.08 9.73
CA PHE A 36 10.06 5.47 9.68
C PHE A 36 10.34 6.73 10.50
N ASN A 37 9.53 7.79 10.34
CA ASN A 37 9.69 9.03 11.11
C ASN A 37 9.31 8.84 12.59
N TYR A 38 8.47 7.87 12.94
CA TYR A 38 8.21 7.54 14.34
C TYR A 38 9.45 6.94 15.03
N PHE A 39 10.19 6.07 14.33
CA PHE A 39 11.42 5.46 14.88
C PHE A 39 12.66 6.36 14.74
N PHE A 40 12.73 7.18 13.69
CA PHE A 40 13.83 8.09 13.40
C PHE A 40 13.33 9.52 13.20
N PRO A 41 12.80 10.18 14.25
CA PRO A 41 12.13 11.48 14.13
C PRO A 41 13.07 12.61 13.70
N ASP A 42 14.33 12.57 14.14
CA ASP A 42 15.28 13.66 13.95
C ASP A 42 16.36 13.33 12.90
N LEU A 43 16.03 12.47 11.92
CA LEU A 43 16.95 12.11 10.84
C LEU A 43 17.02 13.20 9.77
N LEU A 44 17.69 14.31 10.09
CA LEU A 44 17.96 15.37 9.13
C LEU A 44 19.06 14.99 8.13
N PHE A 45 20.06 14.21 8.58
CA PHE A 45 21.15 13.67 7.77
C PHE A 45 21.38 12.21 8.11
N HIS A 46 21.91 11.45 7.16
CA HIS A 46 22.40 10.10 7.46
C HIS A 46 23.66 10.21 8.33
N PRO A 47 23.81 9.41 9.40
CA PRO A 47 25.00 9.45 10.24
C PRO A 47 26.23 9.12 9.39
N MET A 48 27.27 9.95 9.51
CA MET A 48 28.56 9.69 8.88
C MET A 48 29.30 8.59 9.65
N PRO A 49 30.07 7.73 8.97
CA PRO A 49 30.81 6.63 9.58
C PRO A 49 31.94 7.10 10.51
#